data_AF-A0A392QPA4-F1
#
_entry.id   AF-A0A392QPA4-F1
#
_cell.length_a   1.000
_cell.length_b   1.000
_cell.length_c   1.000
_cell.angle_alpha   90.00
_cell.angle_beta   90.00
_cell.angle_gamma   90.00
#
_symmetry.space_group_name_H-M   'P 1'
#
loop_
_entity.id
_entity.type
_entity.pdbx_description
1 polymer ?
#
loop_
_entity_poly.entity_id
_entity_poly.type
_entity_poly.pdbx_seq_one_letter_code
_entity_poly.pdbx_strand_id
1 'polypeptide(L)' 'QFLKEILNELCVYNKRGANQGTYELKPEYKKSVEDTAAE' A
#
# COMPACT_ATOMS: atom_id res chain seq x y z
N GLN A 1 16.40 1.56 4.97
CA GLN A 1 15.77 2.86 5.27
C GLN A 1 14.81 3.25 4.15
N PHE A 2 15.31 3.47 2.93
CA PHE A 2 14.54 3.82 1.73
C PHE A 2 13.24 3.02 1.49
N LEU A 3 13.32 1.69 1.39
CA LEU A 3 12.13 0.86 1.09
C LEU A 3 11.07 0.94 2.19
N LYS A 4 11.47 1.09 3.46
CA LYS A 4 10.55 1.24 4.59
C LYS A 4 9.85 2.60 4.59
N GLU A 5 10.52 3.64 4.12
CA GLU A 5 9.95 4.98 4.00
C GLU A 5 8.90 5.00 2.89
N ILE A 6 9.22 4.44 1.72
CA ILE A 6 8.28 4.27 0.61
C ILE A 6 7.05 3.45 1.04
N LEU A 7 7.26 2.31 1.72
CA LEU A 7 6.16 1.48 2.19
C LEU A 7 5.30 2.15 3.26
N ASN A 8 5.86 3.02 4.11
CA ASN A 8 5.07 3.80 5.08
C ASN A 8 4.30 4.95 4.42
N GLU A 9 4.84 5.53 3.35
CA GLU A 9 4.20 6.61 2.61
C GLU A 9 3.02 6.07 1.78
N LEU A 10 3.25 4.98 1.05
CA LEU A 10 2.30 4.43 0.06
C LEU A 10 1.35 3.38 0.63
N CYS A 11 1.79 2.60 1.63
CA CYS A 11 1.04 1.46 2.16
C CYS A 11 0.71 1.62 3.66
N VAL A 12 -0.37 0.98 4.06
CA VAL A 12 -0.80 0.81 5.45
C VAL A 12 -0.39 -0.60 5.88
N TYR A 13 0.36 -0.69 6.98
CA TYR A 13 0.72 -1.98 7.55
C TYR A 13 -0.37 -2.48 8.51
N ASN A 14 -0.94 -3.63 8.19
CA ASN A 14 -1.97 -4.26 9.02
C ASN A 14 -1.33 -4.97 10.21
N LYS A 15 -1.51 -4.41 11.41
CA LYS A 15 -0.97 -4.95 12.66
C LYS A 15 -1.92 -5.90 13.38
N ARG A 16 -3.17 -6.02 12.93
CA ARG A 16 -4.26 -6.72 13.63
C ARG A 16 -5.22 -7.39 12.65
N GLY A 17 -5.90 -8.43 13.10
CA GLY A 17 -6.94 -9.13 12.33
C GLY A 17 -6.40 -10.17 11.34
N ALA A 18 -7.27 -10.69 10.48
CA ALA A 18 -6.92 -11.74 9.51
C ALA A 18 -5.86 -11.31 8.47
N ASN A 19 -5.76 -10.01 8.22
CA ASN A 19 -4.76 -9.42 7.32
C ASN A 19 -3.48 -8.98 8.06
N GLN A 20 -3.25 -9.45 9.29
CA GLN A 20 -2.05 -9.10 10.04
C GLN A 20 -0.78 -9.49 9.26
N GLY A 21 0.16 -8.57 9.18
CA GLY A 21 1.42 -8.77 8.47
C GLY A 21 1.39 -8.36 6.99
N THR A 22 0.24 -7.94 6.47
CA THR A 22 0.12 -7.46 5.08
C THR A 22 0.32 -5.94 4.99
N TYR A 23 0.75 -5.49 3.81
CA TYR A 23 0.79 -4.08 3.42
C TYR A 23 -0.31 -3.83 2.41
N GLU A 24 -1.26 -2.96 2.76
CA GLU A 24 -2.34 -2.55 1.86
C GLU A 24 -2.07 -1.14 1.37
N LEU A 25 -2.02 -0.95 0.04
CA LEU A 25 -1.91 0.38 -0.55
C LEU A 25 -3.05 1.28 -0.05
N LYS A 26 -2.72 2.54 0.26
CA LYS A 26 -3.75 3.51 0.62
C LYS A 26 -4.77 3.63 -0.51
N PRO A 27 -6.07 3.77 -0.20
CA PRO A 27 -7.12 3.89 -1.22
C PRO A 27 -6.90 5.09 -2.14
N GLU A 28 -6.19 6.12 -1.67
CA GLU A 28 -5.78 7.30 -2.43
C GLU A 28 -4.88 6.96 -3.63
N TYR A 29 -4.02 5.94 -3.51
CA TYR A 29 -3.11 5.52 -4.59
C TYR A 29 -3.66 4.35 -5.40
N LYS A 30 -4.61 3.58 -4.86
CA LYS A 30 -5.22 2.44 -5.56
C LYS A 30 -5.92 2.86 -6.86
N LYS A 31 -6.65 3.99 -6.83
CA LYS A 31 -7.29 4.55 -8.03
C LYS A 31 -6.28 4.94 -9.10
N SER A 32 -5.13 5.46 -8.72
CA SER A 32 -4.07 5.86 -9.66
C SER A 32 -3.36 4.67 -10.29
N VAL A 33 -3.20 3.56 -9.55
CA VAL A 33 -2.58 2.33 -10.07
C VAL A 33 -3.51 1.61 -11.02
N GLU A 34 -4.83 1.58 -10.78
CA GLU A 34 -5.79 1.01 -11.74
C GLU A 34 -5.84 1.80 -13.06
N ASP A 35 -5.64 3.12 -13.02
CA ASP A 35 -5.54 3.98 -14.21
C ASP A 35 -4.20 3.76 -14.97
N THR A 36 -3.13 3.41 -14.26
CA THR A 36 -1.78 3.21 -14.84
C THR A 36 -1.51 1.75 -15.26
N ALA A 37 -2.19 0.78 -14.64
CA ALA A 37 -2.06 -0.64 -14.98
C ALA A 37 -2.92 -1.04 -16.20
N ALA A 38 -3.63 -0.09 -16.80
CA ALA A 38 -4.46 -0.27 -17.99
C ALA A 38 -3.73 0.09 -19.31
N GLU A 39 -2.42 0.38 -19.30
CA GLU A 39 -1.58 0.47 -20.50
C GLU A 39 -0.74 -0.78 -20.76
#